data_AF-A0A964PKP8-F1
#
_entry.id   AF-A0A964PKP8-F1
#
_cell.length_a   1.000
_cell.length_b   1.000
_cell.length_c   1.000
_cell.angle_alpha   90.00
_cell.angle_beta   90.00
_cell.angle_gamma   90.00
#
_symmetry.space_group_name_H-M   'P 1'
#
loop_
_entity.id
_entity.type
_entity.pdbx_description
1 polymer ?
#
loop_
_entity_poly.entity_id
_entity_poly.type
_entity_poly.pdbx_seq_one_letter_code
_entity_poly.pdbx_strand_id
1 'polypeptide(L)'
;MVNLRFSPRQVHMQSTMKCLLLLILPIVLTSCSDATSQEPLTLDEPAAQAQPEMRTDSAPENTVDHPAENDLLATMRGNTGGGDSHPGKILYDKNCSQCHNQSGARAPDYSLLQQLPADIILHSLREGVMQPMAKALSDEEKSQVAEYIAGKVSRDVKYPPLVCKDDRLAFDYASHPFASGWGINRSNTRFIPEQIAKLKKEDVKKLTVK
;
A
#
# COMPACT_ATOMS: atom_id res chain seq x y z
N MET A 1 50.84 14.03 8.41
CA MET A 1 49.41 14.06 8.79
C MET A 1 49.27 13.48 10.19
N VAL A 2 48.49 14.17 11.02
CA VAL A 2 48.44 14.10 12.49
C VAL A 2 47.72 12.83 12.96
N ASN A 3 48.37 12.03 13.82
CA ASN A 3 47.75 10.90 14.50
C ASN A 3 47.19 11.37 15.86
N LEU A 4 45.87 11.51 15.96
CA LEU A 4 45.16 11.88 17.18
C LEU A 4 45.01 10.65 18.09
N ARG A 5 45.61 10.74 19.28
CA ARG A 5 45.48 9.74 20.36
C ARG A 5 44.11 9.88 21.03
N PHE A 6 43.36 8.78 21.09
CA PHE A 6 42.15 8.66 21.90
C PHE A 6 42.50 8.46 23.38
N SER A 7 41.83 9.22 24.26
CA SER A 7 41.95 9.15 25.72
C SER A 7 40.73 8.43 26.31
N PRO A 8 40.90 7.44 27.23
CA PRO A 8 39.78 6.75 27.87
C PRO A 8 39.26 7.53 29.09
N ARG A 9 37.95 7.77 29.11
CA ARG A 9 37.22 8.47 30.17
C ARG A 9 37.03 7.53 31.36
N GLN A 10 37.59 7.91 32.51
CA GLN A 10 37.53 7.20 33.78
C GLN A 10 36.10 7.16 34.35
N VAL A 11 35.75 5.99 34.88
CA VAL A 11 34.59 5.70 35.73
C VAL A 11 35.02 6.00 37.17
N HIS A 12 34.20 6.71 37.96
CA HIS A 12 34.00 6.57 39.42
C HIS A 12 33.42 7.88 39.98
N MET A 13 32.16 7.86 40.44
CA MET A 13 31.72 8.76 41.52
C MET A 13 30.75 8.04 42.45
N GLN A 14 31.20 7.98 43.71
CA GLN A 14 30.66 7.37 44.91
C GLN A 14 29.23 7.86 45.22
N SER A 15 28.29 7.00 45.62
CA SER A 15 28.09 6.48 46.99
C SER A 15 28.04 7.59 48.05
N THR A 16 26.82 8.03 48.40
CA THR A 16 26.38 8.55 49.72
C THR A 16 24.99 9.17 49.59
N MET A 17 23.91 8.40 49.81
CA MET A 17 22.66 8.96 50.36
C MET A 17 21.69 7.82 50.69
N LYS A 18 21.77 7.37 51.94
CA LYS A 18 20.84 6.45 52.59
C LYS A 18 20.69 6.93 54.03
N CYS A 19 19.63 7.69 54.30
CA CYS A 19 18.93 7.79 55.60
C CYS A 19 17.99 9.02 55.62
N LEU A 20 16.74 8.80 55.23
CA LEU A 20 15.56 9.55 55.73
C LEU A 20 14.35 8.64 55.44
N LEU A 21 14.08 7.64 56.26
CA LEU A 21 13.28 7.67 57.48
C LEU A 21 11.82 8.16 57.26
N LEU A 22 10.95 7.17 57.01
CA LEU A 22 9.59 6.94 57.55
C LEU A 22 8.45 7.96 57.34
N LEU A 23 7.25 7.38 57.13
CA LEU A 23 5.89 7.95 56.93
C LEU A 23 5.66 8.28 55.44
N ILE A 24 4.80 7.58 54.67
CA ILE A 24 3.32 7.55 54.76
C ILE A 24 2.75 6.22 54.20
N LEU A 25 1.69 5.77 54.87
CA LEU A 25 0.82 4.59 54.73
C LEU A 25 0.15 4.43 53.33
N PRO A 26 -0.26 3.21 52.91
CA PRO A 26 -0.62 2.87 51.53
C PRO A 26 -2.10 3.16 51.22
N ILE A 27 -2.38 3.70 50.03
CA ILE A 27 -3.75 3.83 49.51
C ILE A 27 -3.93 2.87 48.34
N VAL A 28 -4.49 1.71 48.69
CA VAL A 28 -5.60 1.01 48.05
C VAL A 28 -5.65 1.03 46.52
N LEU A 29 -5.32 -0.15 45.98
CA LEU A 29 -5.82 -0.70 44.73
C LEU A 29 -7.36 -0.55 44.68
N THR A 30 -7.84 0.31 43.78
CA THR A 30 -9.23 0.24 43.31
C THR A 30 -9.22 -0.01 41.81
N SER A 31 -9.56 -1.25 41.49
CA SER A 31 -9.92 -1.81 40.20
C SER A 31 -10.95 -0.93 39.47
N CYS A 32 -10.66 -0.55 38.21
CA CYS A 32 -11.71 -0.30 37.23
C CYS A 32 -11.88 -1.58 36.41
N SER A 33 -12.75 -2.44 36.91
CA SER A 33 -13.36 -3.54 36.17
C SER A 33 -14.46 -2.92 35.31
N ASP A 34 -14.26 -2.83 34.00
CA ASP A 34 -15.37 -2.52 33.09
C ASP A 34 -16.05 -3.83 32.72
N ALA A 35 -17.23 -4.03 33.30
CA ALA A 35 -18.05 -5.21 33.12
C ALA A 35 -18.81 -5.08 31.80
N THR A 36 -18.51 -6.00 30.88
CA THR A 36 -19.40 -6.40 29.79
C THR A 36 -20.73 -6.87 30.37
N SER A 37 -21.78 -6.08 30.18
CA SER A 37 -23.17 -6.51 30.37
C SER A 37 -23.79 -6.76 29.00
N GLN A 38 -23.86 -8.03 28.64
CA GLN A 38 -24.65 -8.54 27.52
C GLN A 38 -25.91 -9.13 28.14
N GLU A 39 -27.06 -8.49 27.96
CA GLU A 39 -28.34 -9.10 28.32
C GLU A 39 -28.74 -10.15 27.26
N PRO A 40 -29.25 -11.31 27.69
CA PRO A 40 -29.69 -12.39 26.80
C PRO A 40 -31.16 -12.18 26.44
N LEU A 41 -31.46 -12.02 25.15
CA LEU A 41 -32.82 -12.19 24.65
C LEU A 41 -33.00 -13.65 24.23
N THR A 42 -33.40 -14.46 25.20
CA THR A 42 -34.09 -15.72 24.98
C THR A 42 -35.55 -15.43 24.67
N LEU A 43 -36.01 -15.84 23.49
CA LEU A 43 -37.39 -16.23 23.27
C LEU A 43 -37.37 -17.63 22.67
N ASP A 44 -37.58 -18.61 23.55
CA ASP A 44 -38.06 -19.94 23.20
C ASP A 44 -39.50 -19.85 22.67
N GLU A 45 -39.78 -20.47 21.52
CA GLU A 45 -40.73 -21.59 21.33
C GLU A 45 -41.23 -21.73 19.87
N PRO A 46 -41.70 -22.93 19.46
CA PRO A 46 -41.40 -23.51 18.17
C PRO A 46 -42.63 -23.59 17.25
N ALA A 47 -42.40 -23.62 15.95
CA ALA A 47 -43.40 -24.06 15.00
C ALA A 47 -42.76 -24.66 13.75
N ALA A 48 -42.86 -25.99 13.70
CA ALA A 48 -43.23 -26.77 12.52
C ALA A 48 -42.79 -26.26 11.14
N GLN A 49 -41.90 -27.06 10.57
CA GLN A 49 -41.55 -27.11 9.16
C GLN A 49 -42.79 -27.13 8.26
N ALA A 50 -42.93 -26.11 7.44
CA ALA A 50 -43.52 -26.20 6.11
C ALA A 50 -42.75 -25.23 5.21
N GLN A 51 -41.82 -25.77 4.44
CA GLN A 51 -41.12 -25.04 3.40
C GLN A 51 -42.18 -24.65 2.34
N PRO A 52 -42.24 -23.39 1.89
CA PRO A 52 -42.84 -23.11 0.60
C PRO A 52 -41.94 -23.81 -0.42
N GLU A 53 -42.49 -24.73 -1.21
CA GLU A 53 -41.76 -25.34 -2.31
C GLU A 53 -41.21 -24.22 -3.18
N MET A 54 -39.89 -24.07 -3.15
CA MET A 54 -39.16 -23.28 -4.12
C MET A 54 -39.45 -23.93 -5.46
N ARG A 55 -40.37 -23.32 -6.20
CA ARG A 55 -40.65 -23.65 -7.58
C ARG A 55 -39.32 -23.65 -8.31
N THR A 56 -38.82 -24.84 -8.62
CA THR A 56 -37.73 -25.05 -9.57
C THR A 56 -38.28 -24.74 -10.95
N ASP A 57 -38.51 -23.47 -11.25
CA ASP A 57 -38.42 -23.04 -12.64
C ASP A 57 -36.93 -23.01 -12.97
N SER A 58 -36.43 -24.21 -13.32
CA SER A 58 -35.29 -24.36 -14.21
C SER A 58 -35.70 -23.78 -15.57
N ALA A 59 -35.83 -22.46 -15.63
CA ALA A 59 -35.64 -21.75 -16.88
C ALA A 59 -34.14 -21.90 -17.20
N PRO A 60 -33.77 -22.28 -18.44
CA PRO A 60 -32.37 -22.28 -18.81
C PRO A 60 -31.85 -20.87 -18.52
N GLU A 61 -30.81 -20.76 -17.70
CA GLU A 61 -29.98 -19.56 -17.73
C GLU A 61 -29.48 -19.47 -19.16
N ASN A 62 -30.19 -18.69 -19.97
CA ASN A 62 -29.65 -18.17 -21.20
C ASN A 62 -28.43 -17.40 -20.74
N THR A 63 -27.26 -18.02 -20.90
CA THR A 63 -25.96 -17.37 -20.91
C THR A 63 -25.99 -16.40 -22.07
N VAL A 64 -26.68 -15.28 -21.88
CA VAL A 64 -26.39 -14.09 -22.64
C VAL A 64 -25.03 -13.69 -22.10
N ASP A 65 -23.99 -14.05 -22.84
CA ASP A 65 -22.73 -13.36 -22.78
C ASP A 65 -23.08 -11.87 -22.85
N HIS A 66 -22.94 -11.17 -21.73
CA HIS A 66 -22.94 -9.72 -21.71
C HIS A 66 -21.46 -9.31 -21.72
N PRO A 67 -20.78 -9.32 -22.88
CA PRO A 67 -19.36 -8.99 -22.96
C PRO A 67 -19.10 -7.57 -22.46
N ALA A 68 -20.08 -6.66 -22.55
CA ALA A 68 -19.91 -5.25 -22.23
C ALA A 68 -19.81 -4.92 -20.73
N GLU A 69 -20.45 -5.69 -19.84
CA GLU A 69 -20.42 -5.42 -18.39
C GLU A 69 -19.22 -6.07 -17.68
N ASN A 70 -18.73 -7.21 -18.21
CA ASN A 70 -17.41 -7.72 -17.86
C ASN A 70 -16.28 -6.84 -18.43
N ASP A 71 -16.49 -6.19 -19.58
CA ASP A 71 -15.50 -5.30 -20.20
C ASP A 71 -15.31 -4.01 -19.41
N LEU A 72 -16.38 -3.41 -18.88
CA LEU A 72 -16.25 -2.21 -18.04
C LEU A 72 -15.56 -2.53 -16.71
N LEU A 73 -15.91 -3.64 -16.06
CA LEU A 73 -15.26 -4.05 -14.81
C LEU A 73 -13.80 -4.47 -15.04
N ALA A 74 -13.49 -5.16 -16.14
CA ALA A 74 -12.13 -5.49 -16.55
C ALA A 74 -11.30 -4.23 -16.88
N THR A 75 -11.92 -3.24 -17.52
CA THR A 75 -11.31 -1.94 -17.84
C THR A 75 -11.04 -1.12 -16.58
N MET A 76 -11.89 -1.24 -15.54
CA MET A 76 -11.72 -0.53 -14.26
C MET A 76 -10.81 -1.24 -13.24
N ARG A 77 -10.58 -2.55 -13.39
CA ARG A 77 -9.78 -3.37 -12.45
C ARG A 77 -8.26 -3.13 -12.53
N GLY A 78 -7.79 -2.34 -13.49
CA GLY A 78 -6.37 -2.13 -13.73
C GLY A 78 -5.80 -3.23 -14.61
N ASN A 79 -4.58 -3.67 -14.33
CA ASN A 79 -3.91 -4.66 -15.16
C ASN A 79 -4.65 -6.02 -15.08
N THR A 80 -5.06 -6.54 -16.23
CA THR A 80 -5.58 -7.90 -16.34
C THR A 80 -4.39 -8.87 -16.38
N GLY A 81 -4.30 -9.74 -15.37
CA GLY A 81 -3.31 -10.82 -15.32
C GLY A 81 -3.35 -11.71 -16.58
N GLY A 82 -2.29 -12.49 -16.80
CA GLY A 82 -2.15 -13.34 -18.00
C GLY A 82 -3.21 -14.44 -18.17
N GLY A 83 -4.09 -14.65 -17.18
CA GLY A 83 -5.14 -15.66 -17.20
C GLY A 83 -4.64 -17.08 -16.88
N ASP A 84 -5.56 -18.03 -16.79
CA ASP A 84 -5.23 -19.38 -16.29
C ASP A 84 -4.34 -20.22 -17.21
N SER A 85 -4.34 -19.92 -18.51
CA SER A 85 -3.50 -20.59 -19.50
C SER A 85 -2.07 -20.03 -19.57
N HIS A 86 -1.76 -18.97 -18.85
CA HIS A 86 -0.44 -18.36 -18.87
C HIS A 86 0.61 -19.31 -18.25
N PRO A 87 1.81 -19.49 -18.87
CA PRO A 87 2.84 -20.37 -18.33
C PRO A 87 3.29 -19.97 -16.90
N GLY A 88 3.20 -18.68 -16.58
CA GLY A 88 3.49 -18.15 -15.25
C GLY A 88 2.58 -18.66 -14.13
N LYS A 89 1.39 -19.19 -14.44
CA LYS A 89 0.48 -19.73 -13.42
C LYS A 89 1.11 -20.89 -12.65
N ILE A 90 1.69 -21.85 -13.37
CA ILE A 90 2.31 -23.03 -12.76
C ILE A 90 3.48 -22.60 -11.86
N LEU A 91 4.25 -21.61 -12.30
CA LEU A 91 5.36 -21.05 -11.53
C LEU A 91 4.86 -20.33 -10.27
N TYR A 92 3.79 -19.53 -10.38
CA TYR A 92 3.16 -18.87 -9.24
C TYR A 92 2.61 -19.87 -8.23
N ASP A 93 1.85 -20.86 -8.70
CA ASP A 93 1.25 -21.89 -7.86
C ASP A 93 2.32 -22.65 -7.07
N LYS A 94 3.43 -22.99 -7.71
CA LYS A 94 4.53 -23.74 -7.08
C LYS A 94 5.35 -22.92 -6.09
N ASN A 95 5.58 -21.63 -6.36
CA ASN A 95 6.60 -20.85 -5.64
C ASN A 95 6.05 -19.69 -4.81
N CYS A 96 4.81 -19.24 -5.07
CA CYS A 96 4.29 -17.97 -4.54
C CYS A 96 2.96 -18.14 -3.78
N SER A 97 2.07 -19.01 -4.26
CA SER A 97 0.70 -19.15 -3.78
C SER A 97 0.59 -19.43 -2.28
N GLN A 98 1.52 -20.20 -1.71
CA GLN A 98 1.53 -20.56 -0.30
C GLN A 98 1.59 -19.34 0.63
N CYS A 99 2.14 -18.23 0.16
CA CYS A 99 2.22 -16.98 0.93
C CYS A 99 1.24 -15.92 0.42
N HIS A 100 0.98 -15.87 -0.90
CA HIS A 100 0.22 -14.78 -1.52
C HIS A 100 -1.27 -15.09 -1.76
N ASN A 101 -1.71 -16.34 -1.63
CA ASN A 101 -3.16 -16.68 -1.65
C ASN A 101 -3.78 -16.75 -0.25
N GLN A 102 -3.01 -16.38 0.77
CA GLN A 102 -3.47 -16.25 2.14
C GLN A 102 -3.32 -14.78 2.53
N SER A 103 -4.42 -14.16 2.96
CA SER A 103 -4.37 -12.80 3.47
C SER A 103 -3.70 -12.78 4.85
N GLY A 104 -2.61 -12.03 5.01
CA GLY A 104 -1.89 -11.96 6.28
C GLY A 104 -0.76 -10.94 6.33
N ALA A 105 -0.22 -10.71 7.54
CA ALA A 105 0.81 -9.69 7.77
C ALA A 105 2.17 -9.98 7.10
N ARG A 106 2.40 -11.21 6.62
CA ARG A 106 3.70 -11.64 6.05
C ARG A 106 3.87 -11.33 4.57
N ALA A 107 2.78 -11.30 3.80
CA ALA A 107 2.82 -11.09 2.36
C ALA A 107 1.51 -10.44 1.90
N PRO A 108 1.54 -9.49 0.95
CA PRO A 108 0.32 -8.96 0.35
C PRO A 108 -0.47 -10.07 -0.35
N ASP A 109 -1.79 -9.99 -0.25
CA ASP A 109 -2.69 -10.90 -0.96
C ASP A 109 -2.54 -10.77 -2.49
N TYR A 110 -2.81 -11.85 -3.21
CA TYR A 110 -2.75 -11.90 -4.67
C TYR A 110 -3.54 -10.75 -5.31
N SER A 111 -4.74 -10.46 -4.82
CA SER A 111 -5.58 -9.37 -5.33
C SER A 111 -4.96 -7.98 -5.19
N LEU A 112 -4.09 -7.77 -4.19
CA LEU A 112 -3.30 -6.54 -4.07
C LEU A 112 -2.16 -6.51 -5.07
N LEU A 113 -1.52 -7.66 -5.34
CA LEU A 113 -0.48 -7.73 -6.35
C LEU A 113 -1.03 -7.41 -7.74
N GLN A 114 -2.27 -7.80 -8.07
CA GLN A 114 -2.89 -7.50 -9.36
C GLN A 114 -3.12 -5.99 -9.59
N GLN A 115 -3.10 -5.17 -8.53
CA GLN A 115 -3.22 -3.72 -8.62
C GLN A 115 -1.89 -3.02 -8.93
N LEU A 116 -0.77 -3.75 -8.87
CA LEU A 116 0.56 -3.21 -9.19
C LEU A 116 0.89 -3.41 -10.67
N PRO A 117 1.72 -2.53 -11.27
CA PRO A 117 2.30 -2.81 -12.58
C PRO A 117 3.20 -4.07 -12.52
N ALA A 118 3.14 -4.90 -13.56
CA ALA A 118 3.96 -6.11 -13.63
C ALA A 118 5.47 -5.83 -13.52
N ASP A 119 5.93 -4.67 -13.99
CA ASP A 119 7.32 -4.22 -13.86
C ASP A 119 7.77 -4.08 -12.40
N ILE A 120 6.87 -3.64 -11.52
CA ILE A 120 7.15 -3.50 -10.08
C ILE A 120 7.27 -4.87 -9.42
N ILE A 121 6.40 -5.81 -9.80
CA ILE A 121 6.48 -7.20 -9.35
C ILE A 121 7.79 -7.82 -9.81
N LEU A 122 8.13 -7.65 -11.09
CA LEU A 122 9.37 -8.18 -11.66
C LEU A 122 10.62 -7.60 -10.98
N HIS A 123 10.64 -6.30 -10.71
CA HIS A 123 11.72 -5.67 -9.95
C HIS A 123 11.84 -6.27 -8.54
N SER A 124 10.71 -6.48 -7.84
CA SER A 124 10.70 -7.12 -6.51
C SER A 124 11.29 -8.54 -6.53
N LEU A 125 11.02 -9.31 -7.59
CA LEU A 125 11.56 -10.67 -7.78
C LEU A 125 13.04 -10.68 -8.17
N ARG A 126 13.56 -9.63 -8.81
CA ARG A 126 14.96 -9.57 -9.27
C ARG A 126 15.90 -8.90 -8.28
N GLU A 127 15.47 -7.80 -7.68
CA GLU A 127 16.34 -6.87 -6.93
C GLU A 127 15.73 -6.45 -5.58
N GLY A 128 14.44 -6.72 -5.37
CA GLY A 128 13.73 -6.31 -4.17
C GLY A 128 13.64 -7.38 -3.08
N VAL A 129 12.65 -7.19 -2.20
CA VAL A 129 12.46 -8.01 -1.00
C VAL A 129 12.11 -9.47 -1.29
N MET A 130 11.59 -9.78 -2.48
CA MET A 130 11.23 -11.14 -2.90
C MET A 130 12.34 -11.86 -3.67
N GLN A 131 13.48 -11.22 -3.89
CA GLN A 131 14.64 -11.83 -4.57
C GLN A 131 15.07 -13.18 -3.95
N PRO A 132 15.14 -13.35 -2.61
CA PRO A 132 15.55 -14.63 -2.03
C PRO A 132 14.55 -15.75 -2.33
N MET A 133 13.26 -15.43 -2.41
CA MET A 133 12.17 -16.37 -2.66
C MET A 133 12.12 -16.76 -4.15
N ALA A 134 12.52 -15.85 -5.04
CA ALA A 134 12.58 -16.07 -6.48
C ALA A 134 13.96 -16.58 -6.96
N LYS A 135 14.89 -16.88 -6.06
CA LYS A 135 16.29 -17.19 -6.39
C LYS A 135 16.45 -18.40 -7.33
N ALA A 136 15.54 -19.37 -7.23
CA ALA A 136 15.57 -20.59 -8.06
C ALA A 136 14.96 -20.39 -9.46
N LEU A 137 14.29 -19.26 -9.70
CA LEU A 137 13.68 -18.95 -10.99
C LEU A 137 14.69 -18.23 -11.90
N SER A 138 14.70 -18.60 -13.17
CA SER A 138 15.36 -17.82 -14.23
C SER A 138 14.67 -16.47 -14.43
N ASP A 139 15.34 -15.53 -15.11
CA ASP A 139 14.78 -14.20 -15.33
C ASP A 139 13.57 -14.19 -16.27
N GLU A 140 13.47 -15.18 -17.16
CA GLU A 140 12.29 -15.42 -18.00
C GLU A 140 11.13 -15.94 -17.15
N GLU A 141 11.38 -16.92 -16.28
CA GLU A 141 10.36 -17.45 -15.36
C GLU A 141 9.84 -16.36 -14.39
N LYS A 142 10.71 -15.48 -13.89
CA LYS A 142 10.27 -14.32 -13.10
C LYS A 142 9.38 -13.38 -13.90
N SER A 143 9.71 -13.14 -15.18
CA SER A 143 8.88 -12.34 -16.08
C SER A 143 7.52 -12.99 -16.28
N GLN A 144 7.48 -14.31 -16.51
CA GLN A 144 6.23 -15.04 -16.67
C GLN A 144 5.36 -15.00 -15.43
N VAL A 145 5.94 -15.09 -14.23
CA VAL A 145 5.21 -14.93 -12.95
C VAL A 145 4.63 -13.53 -12.83
N ALA A 146 5.41 -12.49 -13.09
CA ALA A 146 4.93 -11.11 -13.07
C ALA A 146 3.79 -10.89 -14.09
N GLU A 147 3.94 -11.45 -15.29
CA GLU A 147 2.94 -11.38 -16.36
C GLU A 147 1.66 -12.14 -16.02
N TYR A 148 1.77 -13.27 -15.34
CA TYR A 148 0.61 -13.99 -14.85
C TYR A 148 -0.18 -13.18 -13.82
N ILE A 149 0.51 -12.61 -12.82
CA ILE A 149 -0.13 -11.88 -11.72
C ILE A 149 -0.82 -10.60 -12.22
N ALA A 150 -0.07 -9.78 -12.96
CA ALA A 150 -0.48 -8.41 -13.26
C ALA A 150 -0.31 -8.05 -14.74
N GLY A 151 -0.35 -8.99 -15.67
CA GLY A 151 -0.36 -8.68 -17.10
C GLY A 151 0.99 -8.20 -17.63
N LYS A 152 1.02 -7.58 -18.80
CA LYS A 152 2.28 -7.40 -19.56
C LYS A 152 3.35 -6.62 -18.79
N VAL A 153 4.56 -7.19 -18.74
CA VAL A 153 5.79 -6.48 -18.37
C VAL A 153 6.18 -5.56 -19.51
N SER A 154 6.58 -4.33 -19.20
CA SER A 154 7.05 -3.36 -20.18
C SER A 154 8.44 -3.75 -20.66
N ARG A 155 8.49 -4.45 -21.79
CA ARG A 155 9.78 -4.82 -22.43
C ARG A 155 10.46 -3.65 -23.14
N ASP A 156 9.74 -2.54 -23.30
CA ASP A 156 10.23 -1.29 -23.88
C ASP A 156 9.59 -0.10 -23.15
N VAL A 157 10.34 0.52 -22.23
CA VAL A 157 9.92 1.80 -21.62
C VAL A 157 10.08 2.89 -22.69
N LYS A 158 9.02 3.09 -23.49
CA LYS A 158 8.99 4.10 -24.57
C LYS A 158 9.23 5.53 -24.09
N TYR A 159 9.03 5.78 -22.80
CA TYR A 159 9.16 7.10 -22.20
C TYR A 159 9.98 6.98 -20.91
N PRO A 160 11.32 6.98 -20.99
CA PRO A 160 12.13 7.04 -19.79
C PRO A 160 11.74 8.30 -18.99
N PRO A 161 11.78 8.23 -17.65
CA PRO A 161 11.44 9.39 -16.83
C PRO A 161 12.34 10.57 -17.20
N LEU A 162 11.75 11.75 -17.35
CA LEU A 162 12.52 12.96 -17.60
C LEU A 162 13.36 13.26 -16.36
N VAL A 163 14.68 13.09 -16.50
CA VAL A 163 15.64 13.48 -15.48
C VAL A 163 16.11 14.91 -15.72
N CYS A 164 16.29 15.66 -14.63
CA CYS A 164 16.98 16.95 -14.69
C CYS A 164 18.40 16.73 -15.24
N LYS A 165 18.84 17.62 -16.15
CA LYS A 165 20.24 17.67 -16.61
C LYS A 165 21.02 18.67 -15.77
N ASP A 166 22.28 18.37 -15.50
CA ASP A 166 23.31 19.29 -15.02
C ASP A 166 22.91 20.15 -13.79
N ASP A 167 23.01 21.47 -13.91
CA ASP A 167 22.78 22.49 -12.88
C ASP A 167 21.39 22.44 -12.23
N ARG A 168 20.41 21.81 -12.87
CA ARG A 168 19.07 21.59 -12.31
C ARG A 168 18.98 20.42 -11.33
N LEU A 169 20.09 19.70 -11.09
CA LEU A 169 20.20 18.71 -10.01
C LEU A 169 20.49 19.36 -8.65
N ALA A 170 21.01 20.59 -8.64
CA ALA A 170 21.27 21.31 -7.40
C ALA A 170 19.95 21.80 -6.79
N PHE A 171 19.58 21.24 -5.64
CA PHE A 171 18.46 21.72 -4.85
C PHE A 171 18.91 22.84 -3.92
N ASP A 172 18.33 24.03 -4.07
CA ASP A 172 18.58 25.15 -3.17
C ASP A 172 17.73 25.03 -1.90
N TYR A 173 18.36 24.65 -0.79
CA TYR A 173 17.71 24.55 0.53
C TYR A 173 17.28 25.91 1.11
N ALA A 174 17.82 27.03 0.61
CA ALA A 174 17.39 28.36 1.02
C ALA A 174 16.13 28.83 0.27
N SER A 175 15.81 28.21 -0.86
CA SER A 175 14.59 28.48 -1.62
C SER A 175 13.39 27.88 -0.91
N HIS A 176 12.61 28.73 -0.24
CA HIS A 176 11.41 28.29 0.45
C HIS A 176 10.28 28.09 -0.56
N PRO A 177 9.54 26.97 -0.50
CA PRO A 177 8.37 26.80 -1.36
C PRO A 177 7.37 27.91 -1.06
N PHE A 178 6.81 28.52 -2.11
CA PHE A 178 5.79 29.56 -1.93
C PHE A 178 4.55 28.99 -1.20
N ALA A 179 4.29 27.69 -1.35
CA ALA A 179 3.21 26.99 -0.69
C ALA A 179 3.52 26.83 0.80
N SER A 180 2.88 27.63 1.64
CA SER A 180 3.14 27.64 3.09
C SER A 180 2.30 26.61 3.87
N GLY A 181 1.64 25.68 3.19
CA GLY A 181 0.78 24.68 3.81
C GLY A 181 -0.15 23.95 2.82
N TRP A 182 -0.99 23.07 3.38
CA TRP A 182 -2.05 22.40 2.64
C TRP A 182 -3.02 23.43 2.03
N GLY A 183 -3.15 23.41 0.71
CA GLY A 183 -3.93 24.40 -0.03
C GLY A 183 -3.20 25.72 -0.29
N ILE A 184 -1.88 25.68 -0.49
CA ILE A 184 -1.01 26.79 -0.94
C ILE A 184 -0.74 27.85 0.14
N ASN A 185 -1.70 28.17 0.98
CA ASN A 185 -1.54 29.10 2.09
C ASN A 185 -2.20 28.56 3.35
N ARG A 186 -1.98 29.24 4.48
CA ARG A 186 -2.52 28.86 5.80
C ARG A 186 -4.05 28.87 5.86
N SER A 187 -4.71 29.57 4.95
CA SER A 187 -6.17 29.63 4.83
C SER A 187 -6.73 28.60 3.85
N ASN A 188 -5.89 27.72 3.29
CA ASN A 188 -6.27 26.62 2.41
C ASN A 188 -7.06 27.06 1.16
N THR A 189 -6.82 28.27 0.65
CA THR A 189 -7.64 28.82 -0.46
C THR A 189 -7.26 28.26 -1.83
N ARG A 190 -6.13 27.54 -1.95
CA ARG A 190 -5.56 27.05 -3.22
C ARG A 190 -5.28 28.15 -4.25
N PHE A 191 -5.29 29.41 -3.82
CA PHE A 191 -5.07 30.56 -4.68
C PHE A 191 -3.57 30.78 -4.92
N ILE A 192 -3.17 30.89 -6.18
CA ILE A 192 -1.81 31.26 -6.60
C ILE A 192 -1.85 32.72 -7.05
N PRO A 193 -1.14 33.64 -6.37
CA PRO A 193 -1.18 35.04 -6.72
C PRO A 193 -0.41 35.31 -8.04
N GLU A 194 -0.79 36.38 -8.75
CA GLU A 194 -0.22 36.79 -10.04
C GLU A 194 1.32 36.75 -10.06
N GLN A 195 1.95 37.21 -8.98
CA GLN A 195 3.40 37.33 -8.88
C GLN A 195 4.11 35.97 -8.98
N ILE A 196 3.44 34.90 -8.56
CA ILE A 196 3.94 33.52 -8.62
C ILE A 196 3.46 32.85 -9.90
N ALA A 197 2.17 32.97 -10.23
CA ALA A 197 1.59 32.36 -11.43
C ALA A 197 2.16 32.92 -12.74
N LYS A 198 2.72 34.15 -12.70
CA LYS A 198 3.12 34.94 -13.87
C LYS A 198 1.98 35.07 -14.90
N LEU A 199 0.75 35.04 -14.41
CA LEU A 199 -0.49 35.09 -15.18
C LEU A 199 -1.44 36.07 -14.51
N LYS A 200 -1.91 37.07 -15.27
CA LYS A 200 -2.93 38.01 -14.80
C LYS A 200 -4.31 37.58 -15.24
N LYS A 201 -5.34 38.16 -14.63
CA LYS A 201 -6.74 37.94 -15.03
C LYS A 201 -6.97 38.29 -16.50
N GLU A 202 -6.31 39.33 -17.00
CA GLU A 202 -6.44 39.81 -18.37
C GLU A 202 -5.82 38.84 -19.38
N ASP A 203 -4.84 38.03 -18.95
CA ASP A 203 -4.15 37.08 -19.81
C ASP A 203 -4.98 35.83 -20.12
N VAL A 204 -6.06 35.59 -19.36
CA VAL A 204 -7.00 34.48 -19.62
C VAL A 204 -7.53 34.50 -21.06
N LYS A 205 -7.76 35.71 -21.61
CA LYS A 205 -8.25 35.88 -22.99
C LYS A 205 -7.22 35.53 -24.07
N LYS A 206 -5.95 35.40 -23.69
CA LYS A 206 -4.82 35.14 -24.60
C LYS A 206 -4.41 33.67 -24.62
N LEU A 207 -5.00 32.82 -23.79
CA LEU A 207 -4.69 31.40 -23.71
C LEU A 207 -5.29 30.66 -24.92
N THR A 208 -4.51 29.75 -25.50
CA THR A 208 -4.98 28.85 -26.58
C THR A 208 -4.74 27.40 -26.15
N VAL A 209 -5.63 26.50 -26.56
CA VAL A 209 -5.38 25.06 -26.42
C VAL A 209 -4.30 24.62 -27.40
N LYS A 210 -3.49 23.65 -26.98
CA LYS A 210 -2.51 22.99 -27.85
C LYS A 210 -3.11 21.73 -28.45
#